data_AF-X1R151-F1
#
_entry.id   AF-X1R151-F1
#
_cell.length_a   1.000
_cell.length_b   1.000
_cell.length_c   1.000
_cell.angle_alpha   90.00
_cell.angle_beta   90.00
_cell.angle_gamma   90.00
#
_symmetry.space_group_name_H-M   'P 1'
#
loop_
_entity.id
_entity.type
_entity.pdbx_description
1 polymer ?
#
loop_
_entity_poly.entity_id
_entity_poly.type
_entity_poly.pdbx_seq_one_letter_code
_entity_poly.pdbx_strand_id
1 'polypeptide(L)'
;AAGQHRANYMSMKPSFIAKHRVIYLTIFVLMDFFSGMILKSYSFALNSVVALAFFIPLLMDTGGNAGTQAASVMVRGLATGEVGIKDVWKVVRKEFIIGIMIGVVLGIIALIRALILQKNPWLTATVGLTMIITVTLATCLGSFLPIIFKRLGFDPALISGPLITTIVDITCLVVYFEIAIHLLGIA
;
A
#
# COMPACT_ATOMS: atom_id res chain seq x y z
N ALA A 1 22.32 8.34 4.65
CA ALA A 1 21.40 9.48 4.39
C ALA A 1 20.08 9.36 5.14
N ALA A 2 19.76 8.18 5.70
CA ALA A 2 18.92 8.07 6.88
C ALA A 2 19.66 7.13 7.86
N GLY A 3 19.79 7.53 9.12
CA GLY A 3 20.50 6.76 10.16
C GLY A 3 21.87 7.30 10.64
N GLN A 4 22.53 8.22 9.93
CA GLN A 4 23.74 8.90 10.44
C GLN A 4 23.69 10.40 10.12
N HIS A 5 23.12 11.19 11.04
CA HIS A 5 23.22 12.65 11.01
C HIS A 5 24.63 13.08 11.42
N ARG A 6 25.56 13.15 10.45
CA ARG A 6 26.90 13.71 10.69
C ARG A 6 26.90 15.25 10.82
N ALA A 7 25.81 15.93 10.46
CA ALA A 7 25.66 17.39 10.59
C ALA A 7 24.21 17.78 10.93
N ASN A 8 24.04 18.95 11.54
CA ASN A 8 22.75 19.52 11.92
C ASN A 8 21.92 19.82 10.65
N TYR A 9 20.66 19.34 10.59
CA TYR A 9 19.77 19.53 9.44
C TYR A 9 19.65 21.00 9.02
N MET A 10 19.54 21.91 10.00
CA MET A 10 19.39 23.36 9.75
C MET A 10 20.65 23.99 9.15
N SER A 11 21.82 23.36 9.34
CA SER A 11 23.09 23.83 8.77
C SER A 11 23.39 23.27 7.38
N MET A 12 22.65 22.24 6.93
CA MET A 12 22.89 21.63 5.63
C MET A 12 22.32 22.50 4.50
N LYS A 13 23.10 22.68 3.44
CA LYS A 13 22.61 23.39 2.24
C LYS A 13 21.42 22.62 1.63
N PRO A 14 20.33 23.31 1.21
CA PRO A 14 19.19 22.65 0.58
C PRO A 14 19.56 21.78 -0.63
N SER A 15 20.51 22.22 -1.46
CA SER A 15 21.01 21.46 -2.61
C SER A 15 21.65 20.12 -2.23
N PHE A 16 22.33 20.07 -1.09
CA PHE A 16 22.92 18.84 -0.58
C PHE A 16 21.85 17.83 -0.18
N ILE A 17 20.81 18.27 0.56
CA ILE A 17 19.68 17.43 0.95
C ILE A 17 18.92 16.96 -0.30
N ALA A 18 18.64 17.88 -1.23
CA ALA A 18 17.93 17.58 -2.47
C ALA A 18 18.65 16.52 -3.31
N LYS A 19 19.98 16.62 -3.47
CA LYS A 19 20.79 15.61 -4.18
C LYS A 19 20.69 14.22 -3.57
N HIS A 20 20.58 14.12 -2.24
CA HIS A 20 20.42 12.83 -1.58
C HIS A 20 18.99 12.29 -1.72
N ARG A 21 17.97 13.14 -1.61
CA ARG A 21 16.57 12.73 -1.75
C ARG A 21 16.23 12.34 -3.19
N VAL A 22 16.72 13.09 -4.19
CA VAL A 22 16.39 12.85 -5.60
C VAL A 22 16.82 11.46 -6.06
N ILE A 23 17.94 10.94 -5.56
CA ILE A 23 18.41 9.58 -5.91
C ILE A 23 17.35 8.54 -5.52
N TYR A 24 16.86 8.57 -4.28
CA TYR A 24 15.84 7.64 -3.81
C TYR A 24 14.48 7.89 -4.47
N LEU A 25 14.07 9.16 -4.60
CA LEU A 25 12.79 9.52 -5.24
C LEU A 25 12.75 9.10 -6.72
N THR A 26 13.85 9.23 -7.46
CA THR A 26 13.94 8.76 -8.84
C THR A 26 13.73 7.26 -8.93
N ILE A 27 14.30 6.48 -8.01
CA ILE A 27 14.06 5.02 -7.98
C ILE A 27 12.57 4.72 -7.77
N PHE A 28 11.89 5.41 -6.85
CA PHE A 28 10.47 5.20 -6.61
C PHE A 28 9.60 5.64 -7.80
N VAL A 29 9.92 6.76 -8.46
CA VAL A 29 9.22 7.16 -9.70
C VAL A 29 9.34 6.11 -10.79
N LEU A 30 10.52 5.49 -10.94
CA LEU A 30 10.70 4.40 -11.91
C LEU A 30 9.90 3.15 -11.52
N MET A 31 9.70 2.89 -10.23
CA MET A 31 8.83 1.81 -9.78
C MET A 31 7.34 2.13 -10.00
N ASP A 32 6.92 3.38 -9.87
CA ASP A 32 5.52 3.77 -10.13
C ASP A 32 5.12 3.63 -11.61
N PHE A 33 6.09 3.56 -12.53
CA PHE A 33 5.80 3.21 -13.93
C PHE A 33 5.11 1.85 -14.07
N PHE A 34 5.36 0.91 -13.14
CA PHE A 34 4.66 -0.38 -13.12
C PHE A 34 3.16 -0.21 -12.85
N SER A 35 2.78 0.65 -11.90
CA SER A 35 1.36 0.98 -11.64
C SER A 35 0.69 1.58 -12.88
N GLY A 36 1.40 2.46 -13.60
CA GLY A 36 0.92 3.01 -14.87
C GLY A 36 0.74 1.94 -15.97
N MET A 37 1.64 0.96 -16.05
CA MET A 37 1.51 -0.17 -16.97
C MET A 37 0.31 -1.06 -16.63
N ILE A 38 0.05 -1.33 -15.34
CA ILE A 38 -1.14 -2.06 -14.90
C ILE A 38 -2.40 -1.30 -15.33
N LEU A 39 -2.46 0.01 -15.06
CA LEU A 39 -3.61 0.83 -15.44
C LEU A 39 -3.86 0.81 -16.96
N LYS A 40 -2.79 0.85 -17.77
CA LYS A 40 -2.88 0.72 -19.23
C LYS A 40 -3.43 -0.64 -19.65
N SER A 41 -2.99 -1.73 -19.03
CA SER A 41 -3.49 -3.08 -19.31
C SER A 41 -5.00 -3.22 -19.03
N TYR A 42 -5.51 -2.51 -18.02
CA TYR A 42 -6.94 -2.48 -17.68
C TYR A 42 -7.71 -1.28 -18.28
N SER A 43 -7.15 -0.59 -19.28
CA SER A 43 -7.81 0.56 -19.92
C SER A 43 -9.15 0.22 -20.56
N PHE A 44 -9.35 -1.03 -21.01
CA PHE A 44 -10.64 -1.51 -21.52
C PHE A 44 -11.75 -1.44 -20.45
N ALA A 45 -11.43 -1.78 -19.20
CA ALA A 45 -12.37 -1.73 -18.08
C ALA A 45 -12.74 -0.28 -17.74
N LEU A 46 -11.76 0.64 -17.79
CA LEU A 46 -12.00 2.07 -17.61
C LEU A 46 -12.86 2.69 -18.72
N ASN A 47 -12.67 2.25 -19.96
CA ASN A 47 -13.52 2.67 -21.08
C ASN A 47 -14.95 2.14 -20.94
N SER A 48 -15.11 0.96 -20.33
CA SER A 48 -16.43 0.38 -20.07
C SER A 48 -17.15 1.07 -18.90
N VAL A 49 -16.42 1.38 -17.83
CA VAL A 49 -16.97 2.00 -16.62
C VAL A 49 -16.01 3.08 -16.12
N VAL A 50 -16.17 4.30 -16.63
CA VAL A 50 -15.35 5.47 -16.27
C VAL A 50 -15.35 5.74 -14.77
N ALA A 51 -16.46 5.44 -14.09
CA ALA A 51 -16.60 5.63 -12.65
C ALA A 51 -15.59 4.81 -11.81
N LEU A 52 -15.00 3.74 -12.38
CA LEU A 52 -13.94 2.99 -11.70
C LEU A 52 -12.74 3.87 -11.35
N ALA A 53 -12.39 4.83 -12.22
CA ALA A 53 -11.25 5.74 -12.03
C ALA A 53 -11.40 6.62 -10.77
N PHE A 54 -12.64 6.96 -10.38
CA PHE A 54 -12.88 7.87 -9.25
C PHE A 54 -12.53 7.25 -7.89
N PHE A 55 -12.44 5.92 -7.81
CA PHE A 55 -12.11 5.21 -6.57
C PHE A 55 -10.65 4.77 -6.49
N ILE A 56 -9.88 4.86 -7.58
CA ILE A 56 -8.46 4.48 -7.61
C ILE A 56 -7.66 5.22 -6.54
N PRO A 57 -7.73 6.57 -6.42
CA PRO A 57 -6.94 7.27 -5.40
C PRO A 57 -7.31 6.87 -3.97
N LEU A 58 -8.61 6.64 -3.71
CA LEU A 58 -9.09 6.22 -2.40
C LEU A 58 -8.51 4.85 -2.01
N LEU A 59 -8.57 3.89 -2.92
CA LEU A 59 -8.16 2.50 -2.66
C LEU A 59 -6.64 2.40 -2.49
N MET A 60 -5.88 3.05 -3.38
CA MET A 60 -4.42 3.06 -3.35
C MET A 60 -3.90 3.75 -2.08
N ASP A 61 -4.37 4.97 -1.79
CA ASP A 61 -3.89 5.73 -0.63
C ASP A 61 -4.25 5.04 0.70
N THR A 62 -5.46 4.49 0.81
CA THR A 62 -5.88 3.77 2.02
C THR A 62 -5.03 2.51 2.23
N GLY A 63 -4.76 1.75 1.17
CA GLY A 63 -3.87 0.60 1.21
C GLY A 63 -2.45 0.99 1.65
N GLY A 64 -1.86 1.99 1.01
CA GLY A 64 -0.52 2.48 1.34
C GLY A 64 -0.38 2.95 2.78
N ASN A 65 -1.39 3.69 3.28
CA ASN A 65 -1.45 4.15 4.66
C ASN A 65 -1.56 2.99 5.66
N ALA A 66 -2.42 2.00 5.40
CA ALA A 66 -2.57 0.81 6.25
C ALA A 66 -1.27 -0.03 6.28
N GLY A 67 -0.62 -0.23 5.12
CA GLY A 67 0.64 -0.97 5.04
C GLY A 67 1.78 -0.25 5.76
N THR A 68 1.89 1.07 5.59
CA THR A 68 2.91 1.87 6.28
C THR A 68 2.68 1.90 7.79
N GLN A 69 1.43 1.91 8.24
CA GLN A 69 1.08 1.79 9.66
C GLN A 69 1.56 0.44 10.23
N ALA A 70 1.21 -0.67 9.59
CA ALA A 70 1.64 -2.00 10.01
C ALA A 70 3.18 -2.13 10.03
N ALA A 71 3.86 -1.54 9.04
CA ALA A 71 5.32 -1.51 8.99
C ALA A 71 5.94 -0.70 10.12
N SER A 72 5.39 0.46 10.45
CA SER A 72 5.88 1.26 11.58
C SER A 72 5.82 0.49 12.89
N VAL A 73 4.71 -0.23 13.12
CA VAL A 73 4.56 -1.09 14.31
C VAL A 73 5.59 -2.22 14.29
N MET A 74 5.80 -2.89 13.15
CA MET A 74 6.79 -3.97 13.08
C MET A 74 8.23 -3.50 13.21
N VAL A 75 8.60 -2.38 12.58
CA VAL A 75 9.93 -1.77 12.74
C VAL A 75 10.20 -1.49 14.22
N ARG A 76 9.21 -0.97 14.95
CA ARG A 76 9.31 -0.73 16.40
C ARG A 76 9.42 -2.04 17.19
N GLY A 77 8.60 -3.04 16.89
CA GLY A 77 8.67 -4.35 17.54
C GLY A 77 10.02 -5.04 17.32
N LEU A 78 10.60 -4.89 16.12
CA LEU A 78 11.93 -5.39 15.80
C LEU A 78 13.05 -4.63 16.52
N ALA A 79 12.88 -3.33 16.75
CA ALA A 79 13.87 -2.48 17.44
C ALA A 79 13.86 -2.67 18.95
N THR A 80 12.68 -2.91 19.53
CA THR A 80 12.49 -3.16 20.99
C THR A 80 12.76 -4.61 21.39
N GLY A 81 12.85 -5.53 20.41
CA GLY A 81 13.06 -6.96 20.66
C GLY A 81 11.78 -7.74 20.97
N GLU A 82 10.61 -7.08 20.94
CA GLU A 82 9.30 -7.72 21.09
C GLU A 82 8.99 -8.71 19.95
N VAL A 83 9.55 -8.48 18.76
CA VAL A 83 9.39 -9.32 17.58
C VAL A 83 10.75 -9.81 17.08
N GLY A 84 10.90 -11.13 16.96
CA GLY A 84 12.06 -11.77 16.35
C GLY A 84 11.83 -12.14 14.88
N ILE A 85 12.92 -12.42 14.16
CA ILE A 85 12.86 -12.89 12.76
C ILE A 85 12.11 -14.23 12.65
N LYS A 86 12.17 -15.06 13.69
CA LYS A 86 11.50 -16.37 13.76
C LYS A 86 9.98 -16.26 13.89
N ASP A 87 9.47 -15.11 14.30
CA ASP A 87 8.04 -14.88 14.55
C ASP A 87 7.26 -14.51 13.28
N VAL A 88 7.92 -14.46 12.10
CA VAL A 88 7.33 -13.95 10.85
C VAL A 88 5.94 -14.50 10.55
N TRP A 89 5.73 -15.82 10.64
CA TRP A 89 4.44 -16.44 10.35
C TRP A 89 3.38 -16.13 11.41
N LYS A 90 3.79 -16.02 12.68
CA LYS A 90 2.89 -15.65 13.78
C LYS A 90 2.44 -14.20 13.64
N VAL A 91 3.35 -13.31 13.24
CA VAL A 91 3.09 -11.90 12.95
C VAL A 91 2.14 -11.77 11.76
N VAL A 92 2.47 -12.38 10.61
CA VAL A 92 1.63 -12.27 9.40
C VAL A 92 0.21 -12.79 9.66
N ARG A 93 0.05 -13.90 10.38
CA ARG A 93 -1.28 -14.40 10.75
C ARG A 93 -2.05 -13.43 11.64
N LYS A 94 -1.38 -12.79 12.61
CA LYS A 94 -2.00 -11.79 13.48
C LYS A 94 -2.43 -10.56 12.67
N GLU A 95 -1.57 -10.09 11.78
CA GLU A 95 -1.80 -8.91 10.93
C GLU A 95 -2.83 -9.15 9.83
N PHE A 96 -2.99 -10.40 9.38
CA PHE A 96 -4.08 -10.79 8.50
C PHE A 96 -5.45 -10.60 9.18
N ILE A 97 -5.58 -11.03 10.44
CA ILE A 97 -6.83 -10.87 11.21
C ILE A 97 -7.10 -9.38 11.49
N ILE A 98 -6.08 -8.64 11.93
CA ILE A 98 -6.18 -7.18 12.13
C ILE A 98 -6.57 -6.50 10.82
N GLY A 99 -5.95 -6.89 9.71
CA GLY A 99 -6.24 -6.39 8.37
C GLY A 99 -7.69 -6.61 7.95
N ILE A 100 -8.26 -7.79 8.20
CA ILE A 100 -9.69 -8.05 7.95
C ILE A 100 -10.56 -7.13 8.82
N MET A 101 -10.27 -7.01 10.12
CA MET A 101 -11.07 -6.18 11.02
C MET A 101 -11.10 -4.71 10.58
N ILE A 102 -9.93 -4.15 10.26
CA ILE A 102 -9.81 -2.77 9.76
C ILE A 102 -10.43 -2.67 8.36
N GLY A 103 -10.14 -3.63 7.49
CA GLY A 103 -10.63 -3.70 6.12
C GLY A 103 -12.14 -3.70 6.03
N VAL A 104 -12.85 -4.43 6.91
CA VAL A 104 -14.32 -4.44 6.96
C VAL A 104 -14.85 -3.04 7.31
N VAL A 105 -14.29 -2.38 8.32
CA VAL A 105 -14.73 -1.03 8.70
C VAL A 105 -14.51 -0.04 7.56
N LEU A 106 -13.30 -0.02 6.98
CA LEU A 106 -12.96 0.89 5.88
C LEU A 106 -13.72 0.55 4.59
N GLY A 107 -13.96 -0.74 4.35
CA GLY A 107 -14.73 -1.24 3.21
C GLY A 107 -16.20 -0.83 3.28
N ILE A 108 -16.82 -0.88 4.46
CA ILE A 108 -18.20 -0.37 4.66
C ILE A 108 -18.25 1.14 4.37
N ILE A 109 -17.27 1.91 4.86
CA ILE A 109 -17.20 3.35 4.58
C ILE A 109 -17.05 3.63 3.08
N ALA A 110 -16.15 2.90 2.40
CA ALA A 110 -15.94 3.03 0.97
C ALA A 110 -17.18 2.63 0.16
N LEU A 111 -17.88 1.58 0.59
CA LEU A 111 -19.14 1.11 0.02
C LEU A 111 -20.24 2.16 0.15
N ILE A 112 -20.45 2.73 1.34
CA ILE A 112 -21.44 3.80 1.55
C ILE A 112 -21.15 4.99 0.64
N ARG A 113 -19.88 5.41 0.57
CA ARG A 113 -19.46 6.50 -0.32
C ARG A 113 -19.75 6.17 -1.79
N ALA A 114 -19.43 4.96 -2.25
CA ALA A 114 -19.68 4.53 -3.62
C ALA A 114 -21.17 4.47 -3.95
N LEU A 115 -22.00 4.01 -3.01
CA LEU A 115 -23.46 3.94 -3.14
C LEU A 115 -24.06 5.33 -3.35
N ILE A 116 -23.64 6.31 -2.54
CA ILE A 116 -24.13 7.70 -2.62
C ILE A 116 -23.78 8.33 -3.97
N LEU A 117 -22.55 8.12 -4.45
CA LEU A 117 -22.04 8.79 -5.64
C LEU A 117 -22.53 8.15 -6.95
N GLN A 118 -22.55 6.81 -7.02
CA GLN A 118 -22.74 6.11 -8.29
C GLN A 118 -24.09 5.39 -8.40
N LYS A 119 -24.73 5.09 -7.27
CA LYS A 119 -26.02 4.36 -7.20
C LYS A 119 -26.05 3.03 -7.96
N ASN A 120 -24.88 2.48 -8.31
CA ASN A 120 -24.74 1.18 -8.96
C ASN A 120 -24.29 0.14 -7.91
N PRO A 121 -25.10 -0.90 -7.63
CA PRO A 121 -24.81 -1.86 -6.57
C PRO A 121 -23.56 -2.71 -6.86
N TRP A 122 -23.31 -3.07 -8.11
CA TRP A 122 -22.15 -3.88 -8.50
C TRP A 122 -20.85 -3.10 -8.35
N LEU A 123 -20.81 -1.85 -8.82
CA LEU A 123 -19.65 -0.97 -8.64
C LEU A 123 -19.39 -0.70 -7.16
N THR A 124 -20.46 -0.50 -6.40
CA THR A 124 -20.40 -0.28 -4.95
C THR A 124 -19.81 -1.49 -4.20
N ALA A 125 -20.25 -2.70 -4.56
CA ALA A 125 -19.69 -3.94 -4.03
C ALA A 125 -18.22 -4.13 -4.42
N THR A 126 -17.86 -3.83 -5.68
CA THR A 126 -16.46 -3.85 -6.16
C THR A 126 -15.56 -3.00 -5.28
N VAL A 127 -15.94 -1.75 -5.03
CA VAL A 127 -15.14 -0.81 -4.21
C VAL A 127 -15.01 -1.31 -2.77
N GLY A 128 -16.11 -1.73 -2.15
CA GLY A 128 -16.11 -2.21 -0.77
C GLY A 128 -15.26 -3.48 -0.58
N LEU A 129 -15.43 -4.47 -1.45
CA LEU A 129 -14.69 -5.74 -1.39
C LEU A 129 -13.19 -5.53 -1.67
N THR A 130 -12.88 -4.68 -2.65
CA THR A 130 -11.48 -4.31 -2.96
C THR A 130 -10.83 -3.68 -1.75
N MET A 131 -11.50 -2.75 -1.07
CA MET A 131 -10.94 -2.09 0.12
C MET A 131 -10.60 -3.11 1.22
N ILE A 132 -11.49 -4.07 1.48
CA ILE A 132 -11.26 -5.13 2.48
C ILE A 132 -10.00 -5.94 2.14
N ILE A 133 -9.90 -6.40 0.89
CA ILE A 133 -8.80 -7.24 0.42
C ILE A 133 -7.49 -6.43 0.41
N THR A 134 -7.49 -5.22 -0.16
CA THR A 134 -6.31 -4.36 -0.24
C THR A 134 -5.78 -4.02 1.15
N VAL A 135 -6.63 -3.64 2.10
CA VAL A 135 -6.18 -3.34 3.48
C VAL A 135 -5.59 -4.58 4.15
N THR A 136 -6.22 -5.73 3.97
CA THR A 136 -5.71 -7.01 4.52
C THR A 136 -4.34 -7.37 3.94
N LEU A 137 -4.17 -7.26 2.62
CA LEU A 137 -2.89 -7.50 1.96
C LEU A 137 -1.84 -6.47 2.39
N ALA A 138 -2.22 -5.20 2.50
CA ALA A 138 -1.33 -4.13 2.89
C ALA A 138 -0.77 -4.32 4.31
N THR A 139 -1.59 -4.70 5.29
CA THR A 139 -1.10 -4.97 6.66
C THR A 139 -0.20 -6.20 6.72
N CYS A 140 -0.51 -7.24 5.93
CA CYS A 140 0.33 -8.42 5.81
C CYS A 140 1.70 -8.07 5.20
N LEU A 141 1.72 -7.33 4.09
CA LEU A 141 2.95 -6.89 3.44
C LEU A 141 3.75 -5.93 4.33
N GLY A 142 3.06 -4.98 4.96
CA GLY A 142 3.64 -4.00 5.87
C GLY A 142 4.31 -4.65 7.08
N SER A 143 3.75 -5.75 7.58
CA SER A 143 4.36 -6.48 8.68
C SER A 143 5.46 -7.45 8.26
N PHE A 144 5.33 -8.05 7.07
CA PHE A 144 6.28 -9.03 6.53
C PHE A 144 7.60 -8.38 6.07
N LEU A 145 7.54 -7.30 5.29
CA LEU A 145 8.71 -6.70 4.63
C LEU A 145 9.79 -6.23 5.62
N PRO A 146 9.47 -5.55 6.74
CA PRO A 146 10.48 -5.16 7.73
C PRO A 146 11.27 -6.34 8.30
N ILE A 147 10.62 -7.49 8.51
CA ILE A 147 11.25 -8.70 9.05
C ILE A 147 12.24 -9.28 8.03
N ILE A 148 11.85 -9.30 6.75
CA ILE A 148 12.71 -9.75 5.65
C ILE A 148 13.92 -8.82 5.52
N PHE A 149 13.73 -7.51 5.54
CA PHE A 149 14.85 -6.56 5.44
C PHE A 149 15.83 -6.71 6.60
N LYS A 150 15.33 -6.86 7.83
CA LYS A 150 16.18 -7.14 8.99
C LYS A 150 16.98 -8.43 8.80
N ARG A 151 16.36 -9.49 8.25
CA ARG A 151 17.05 -10.76 7.97
C ARG A 151 18.14 -10.63 6.91
N LEU A 152 17.95 -9.75 5.92
CA LEU A 152 18.92 -9.46 4.87
C LEU A 152 20.00 -8.44 5.30
N GLY A 153 19.93 -7.90 6.53
CA GLY A 153 20.89 -6.93 7.05
C GLY A 153 20.64 -5.47 6.61
N PHE A 154 19.50 -5.19 5.97
CA PHE A 154 19.09 -3.83 5.65
C PHE A 154 18.35 -3.18 6.83
N ASP A 155 18.44 -1.85 6.94
CA ASP A 155 17.65 -1.07 7.91
C ASP A 155 16.18 -1.01 7.48
N PRO A 156 15.26 -1.69 8.19
CA PRO A 156 13.85 -1.73 7.83
C PRO A 156 13.18 -0.36 7.83
N ALA A 157 13.64 0.58 8.67
CA ALA A 157 13.03 1.90 8.81
C ALA A 157 13.20 2.77 7.55
N LEU A 158 14.21 2.48 6.72
CA LEU A 158 14.57 3.31 5.58
C LEU A 158 13.90 2.87 4.28
N ILE A 159 13.65 1.57 4.14
CA ILE A 159 13.26 0.97 2.86
C ILE A 159 11.77 0.59 2.87
N SER A 160 11.22 0.20 4.02
CA SER A 160 9.89 -0.41 4.09
C SER A 160 8.79 0.53 3.60
N GLY A 161 8.69 1.75 4.12
CA GLY A 161 7.55 2.65 3.83
C GLY A 161 7.27 2.85 2.33
N PRO A 162 8.16 3.53 1.58
CA PRO A 162 7.91 3.79 0.16
C PRO A 162 7.82 2.54 -0.72
N LEU A 163 8.54 1.46 -0.37
CA LEU A 163 8.44 0.22 -1.14
C LEU A 163 7.11 -0.49 -0.90
N ILE A 164 6.59 -0.46 0.33
CA ILE A 164 5.28 -1.01 0.67
C ILE A 164 4.21 -0.32 -0.14
N THR A 165 4.23 1.03 -0.20
CA THR A 165 3.20 1.77 -0.93
C THR A 165 3.18 1.37 -2.40
N THR A 166 4.32 1.28 -3.08
CA THR A 166 4.35 0.88 -4.50
C THR A 166 3.87 -0.57 -4.72
N ILE A 167 4.23 -1.52 -3.84
CA ILE A 167 3.74 -2.91 -3.96
C ILE A 167 2.23 -2.97 -3.72
N VAL A 168 1.75 -2.22 -2.72
CA VAL A 168 0.31 -2.13 -2.41
C VAL A 168 -0.46 -1.48 -3.55
N ASP A 169 0.08 -0.46 -4.19
CA ASP A 169 -0.51 0.21 -5.35
C ASP A 169 -0.74 -0.78 -6.51
N ILE A 170 0.31 -1.52 -6.89
CA ILE A 170 0.22 -2.52 -7.96
C ILE A 170 -0.80 -3.61 -7.60
N THR A 171 -0.71 -4.17 -6.40
CA THR A 171 -1.61 -5.24 -5.97
C THR A 171 -3.05 -4.77 -5.81
N CYS A 172 -3.26 -3.54 -5.32
CA CYS A 172 -4.57 -2.90 -5.22
C CYS A 172 -5.22 -2.73 -6.59
N LEU A 173 -4.48 -2.23 -7.58
CA LEU A 173 -5.01 -2.04 -8.94
C LEU A 173 -5.42 -3.39 -9.54
N VAL A 174 -4.58 -4.41 -9.43
CA VAL A 174 -4.90 -5.76 -9.92
C VAL A 174 -6.15 -6.30 -9.24
N VAL A 175 -6.20 -6.30 -7.91
CA VAL A 175 -7.38 -6.77 -7.15
C VAL A 175 -8.64 -6.00 -7.55
N TYR A 176 -8.54 -4.67 -7.66
CA TYR A 176 -9.67 -3.81 -7.99
C TYR A 176 -10.25 -4.13 -9.36
N PHE A 177 -9.41 -4.19 -10.39
CA PHE A 177 -9.86 -4.44 -11.75
C PHE A 177 -10.32 -5.87 -11.96
N GLU A 178 -9.66 -6.86 -11.35
CA GLU A 178 -10.15 -8.25 -11.41
C GLU A 178 -11.54 -8.39 -10.80
N ILE A 179 -11.77 -7.79 -9.62
CA ILE A 179 -13.12 -7.80 -9.01
C ILE A 179 -14.11 -7.04 -9.90
N ALA A 180 -13.70 -5.91 -10.47
CA ALA A 180 -14.56 -5.12 -11.37
C ALA A 180 -14.99 -5.92 -12.60
N ILE A 181 -14.05 -6.60 -13.27
CA ILE A 181 -14.29 -7.45 -14.44
C ILE A 181 -15.33 -8.52 -14.11
N HIS A 182 -15.14 -9.23 -13.00
CA HIS A 182 -16.02 -10.33 -12.60
C HIS A 182 -17.41 -9.85 -12.14
N LEU A 183 -17.50 -8.76 -11.36
CA LEU A 183 -18.78 -8.29 -10.81
C LEU A 183 -19.58 -7.42 -11.77
N LEU A 184 -18.93 -6.66 -12.64
CA LEU A 184 -19.60 -5.81 -13.63
C LEU A 184 -19.80 -6.52 -14.97
N GLY A 185 -19.21 -7.71 -15.15
CA GLY A 185 -19.32 -8.48 -16.39
C GLY A 185 -18.66 -7.78 -17.58
N ILE A 186 -17.57 -7.05 -17.34
CA ILE A 186 -16.84 -6.29 -18.37
C ILE A 186 -15.60 -7.08 -18.76
N ALA A 187 -15.51 -7.50 -20.03
CA ALA A 187 -14.40 -8.27 -20.61
C ALA A 187 -13.90 -7.62 -21.90
#